data_AF-A0A6L5XXF7-F1
#
_entry.id   AF-A0A6L5XXF7-F1
#
_cell.length_a   1.000
_cell.length_b   1.000
_cell.length_c   1.000
_cell.angle_alpha   90.00
_cell.angle_beta   90.00
_cell.angle_gamma   90.00
#
_symmetry.space_group_name_H-M   'P 1'
#
loop_
_entity.id
_entity.type
_entity.pdbx_description
1 polymer ?
#
loop_
_entity_poly.entity_id
_entity_poly.type
_entity_poly.pdbx_seq_one_letter_code
_entity_poly.pdbx_strand_id
1 'polypeptide(L)'
;MSDSILNEIEKLANRGKILHCEVCKGKMKPISNVKYRCMECGYETLNDLGKIKEFLRENGTAPLLVIAQATGVKEKVITSYLREGRLEIPEGSDFYLKCEKCGCSIRYGRFCPDCISELAGGIRAVFNEEAGERPKVEPEIRVAGKMRYMDKRRF
;
A
#
# COMPACT_ATOMS: atom_id res chain seq x y z
N MET A 1 -1.81 -22.34 24.61
CA MET A 1 -2.94 -21.39 24.80
C MET A 1 -2.76 -20.07 24.03
N SER A 2 -1.59 -19.80 23.44
CA SER A 2 -1.26 -18.61 22.64
C SER A 2 -1.75 -18.68 21.18
N ASP A 3 -1.69 -19.85 20.56
CA ASP A 3 -1.86 -19.99 19.10
C ASP A 3 -3.31 -19.85 18.64
N SER A 4 -4.27 -20.13 19.54
CA SER A 4 -5.70 -19.93 19.29
C SER A 4 -6.06 -18.45 19.30
N ILE A 5 -5.46 -17.67 20.20
CA ILE A 5 -5.67 -16.23 20.31
C ILE A 5 -5.00 -15.51 19.13
N LEU A 6 -3.80 -15.93 18.72
CA LEU A 6 -3.14 -15.39 17.52
C LEU A 6 -3.97 -15.65 16.26
N ASN A 7 -4.53 -16.86 16.11
CA ASN A 7 -5.46 -17.19 15.01
C ASN A 7 -6.76 -16.38 15.07
N GLU A 8 -7.32 -16.11 16.25
CA GLU A 8 -8.50 -15.26 16.41
C GLU A 8 -8.20 -13.80 16.12
N ILE A 9 -7.05 -13.29 16.53
CA ILE A 9 -6.57 -11.94 16.21
C ILE A 9 -6.34 -11.81 14.70
N GLU A 10 -5.75 -12.81 14.04
CA GLU A 10 -5.62 -12.86 12.58
C GLU A 10 -6.98 -12.88 11.89
N LYS A 11 -7.96 -13.66 12.39
CA LYS A 11 -9.34 -13.68 11.85
C LYS A 11 -10.08 -12.36 12.05
N LEU A 12 -9.86 -11.67 13.17
CA LEU A 12 -10.49 -10.40 13.50
C LEU A 12 -9.85 -9.23 12.73
N ALA A 13 -8.52 -9.23 12.58
CA ALA A 13 -7.79 -8.30 11.72
C ALA A 13 -8.13 -8.51 10.23
N ASN A 14 -8.40 -9.76 9.84
CA ASN A 14 -8.93 -10.14 8.53
C ASN A 14 -10.47 -10.18 8.51
N ARG A 15 -11.16 -9.25 9.19
CA ARG A 15 -12.51 -8.82 8.76
C ARG A 15 -12.43 -8.08 7.41
N GLY A 16 -11.82 -8.74 6.43
CA GLY A 16 -11.80 -8.36 5.04
C GLY A 16 -13.23 -8.38 4.55
N LYS A 17 -13.58 -7.35 3.80
CA LYS A 17 -14.85 -7.26 3.08
C LYS A 17 -15.09 -8.58 2.35
N ILE A 18 -16.21 -9.25 2.62
CA ILE A 18 -16.60 -10.47 1.90
C ILE A 18 -16.75 -10.09 0.43
N LEU A 19 -15.83 -10.60 -0.40
CA LEU A 19 -15.83 -10.39 -1.84
C LEU A 19 -16.75 -11.44 -2.47
N HIS A 20 -17.73 -10.97 -3.23
CA HIS A 20 -18.60 -11.83 -4.03
C HIS A 20 -18.15 -11.78 -5.49
N CYS A 21 -18.18 -12.93 -6.15
CA CYS A 21 -17.85 -13.06 -7.56
C CYS A 21 -18.77 -12.15 -8.38
N GLU A 22 -18.20 -11.35 -9.28
CA GLU A 22 -19.01 -10.47 -10.12
C GLU A 22 -19.86 -11.25 -11.14
N VAL A 23 -19.38 -12.43 -11.57
CA VAL A 23 -20.04 -13.33 -12.53
C VAL A 23 -21.20 -14.10 -11.91
N CYS A 24 -20.96 -14.87 -10.82
CA CYS A 24 -21.96 -15.80 -10.27
C CYS A 24 -22.41 -15.49 -8.83
N LYS A 25 -21.93 -14.40 -8.22
CA LYS A 25 -22.18 -14.02 -6.82
C LYS A 25 -21.69 -15.01 -5.76
N GLY A 26 -21.03 -16.10 -6.15
CA GLY A 26 -20.37 -17.03 -5.24
C GLY A 26 -19.25 -16.38 -4.42
N LYS A 27 -18.85 -17.04 -3.33
CA LYS A 27 -17.79 -16.53 -2.44
C LYS A 27 -16.43 -16.55 -3.15
N MET A 28 -15.65 -15.49 -2.96
CA MET A 28 -14.28 -15.39 -3.45
C MET A 28 -13.31 -15.82 -2.34
N LYS A 29 -12.32 -16.64 -2.70
CA LYS A 29 -11.18 -16.97 -1.82
C LYS A 29 -9.90 -16.32 -2.33
N PRO A 30 -9.01 -15.84 -1.45
CA PRO A 30 -7.68 -15.40 -1.88
C PRO A 30 -6.89 -16.61 -2.40
N ILE A 31 -6.20 -16.44 -3.52
CA ILE A 31 -5.22 -17.41 -4.05
C ILE A 31 -3.79 -16.87 -3.99
N SER A 32 -3.63 -15.55 -3.81
CA SER A 32 -2.38 -14.88 -3.45
C SER A 32 -2.71 -13.56 -2.77
N ASN A 33 -1.69 -12.80 -2.35
CA ASN A 33 -1.87 -11.47 -1.75
C ASN A 33 -2.54 -10.43 -2.67
N VAL A 34 -2.63 -10.70 -3.98
CA VAL A 34 -3.18 -9.78 -4.98
C VAL A 34 -4.29 -10.37 -5.84
N LYS A 35 -4.54 -11.69 -5.78
CA LYS A 35 -5.52 -12.40 -6.61
C LYS A 35 -6.54 -13.17 -5.78
N TYR A 36 -7.77 -13.18 -6.26
CA TYR A 36 -8.88 -13.95 -5.72
C TYR A 36 -9.47 -14.86 -6.79
N ARG A 37 -9.98 -16.02 -6.37
CA ARG A 37 -10.69 -16.96 -7.22
C ARG A 37 -12.07 -17.28 -6.64
N CYS A 38 -13.09 -17.30 -7.47
CA CYS A 38 -14.43 -17.75 -7.09
C CYS A 38 -14.40 -19.25 -6.79
N MET A 39 -15.05 -19.64 -5.69
CA MET A 39 -15.15 -21.05 -5.30
C MET A 39 -16.17 -21.84 -6.14
N GLU A 40 -17.11 -21.16 -6.80
CA GLU A 40 -18.20 -21.80 -7.55
C GLU A 40 -17.89 -21.93 -9.05
N CYS A 41 -17.45 -20.84 -9.69
CA CYS A 41 -17.25 -20.79 -11.15
C CYS A 41 -15.77 -20.70 -11.57
N GLY A 42 -14.83 -20.63 -10.62
CA GLY A 42 -13.40 -20.52 -10.93
C GLY A 42 -12.93 -19.17 -11.46
N TYR A 43 -13.81 -18.17 -11.62
CA TYR A 43 -13.45 -16.82 -12.06
C TYR A 43 -12.35 -16.20 -11.19
N GLU A 44 -11.33 -15.60 -11.83
CA GLU A 44 -10.22 -14.93 -11.15
C GLU A 44 -10.26 -13.42 -11.32
N THR A 45 -9.89 -12.69 -10.28
CA THR A 45 -9.78 -11.23 -10.33
C THR A 45 -8.67 -10.72 -9.40
N LEU A 46 -8.23 -9.48 -9.65
CA LEU A 46 -7.24 -8.78 -8.85
C LEU A 46 -7.91 -7.92 -7.77
N ASN A 47 -7.30 -7.83 -6.59
CA ASN A 47 -7.64 -6.77 -5.64
C ASN A 47 -7.06 -5.43 -6.08
N ASP A 48 -7.39 -4.36 -5.34
CA ASP A 48 -6.95 -3.01 -5.65
C ASP A 48 -5.42 -2.90 -5.78
N LEU A 49 -4.65 -3.53 -4.87
CA LEU A 49 -3.20 -3.57 -4.96
C LEU A 49 -2.70 -4.31 -6.21
N GLY A 50 -3.35 -5.42 -6.56
CA GLY A 50 -3.06 -6.19 -7.76
C GLY A 50 -3.26 -5.38 -9.03
N LYS A 51 -4.37 -4.64 -9.12
CA LYS A 51 -4.67 -3.74 -10.25
C LYS A 51 -3.62 -2.65 -10.39
N ILE A 52 -3.25 -2.00 -9.28
CA ILE A 52 -2.20 -0.97 -9.27
C ILE A 52 -0.85 -1.55 -9.69
N LYS A 53 -0.48 -2.72 -9.15
CA LYS A 53 0.79 -3.38 -9.46
C LYS A 53 0.88 -3.71 -10.94
N GLU A 54 -0.18 -4.27 -11.52
CA GLU A 54 -0.21 -4.62 -12.93
C GLU A 54 -0.08 -3.39 -13.82
N PHE A 55 -0.84 -2.33 -13.51
CA PHE A 55 -0.74 -1.07 -14.23
C PHE A 55 0.67 -0.48 -14.20
N LEU A 56 1.31 -0.41 -13.02
CA LEU A 56 2.67 0.11 -12.88
C LEU A 56 3.73 -0.78 -13.54
N ARG A 57 3.50 -2.10 -13.61
CA ARG A 57 4.38 -3.04 -14.31
C ARG A 57 4.38 -2.77 -15.82
N GLU A 58 3.22 -2.47 -16.38
CA GLU A 58 3.04 -2.27 -17.82
C GLU A 58 3.37 -0.85 -18.28
N ASN A 59 3.09 0.15 -17.44
CA ASN A 59 3.17 1.57 -17.81
C ASN A 59 4.34 2.32 -17.13
N GLY A 60 5.06 1.66 -16.22
CA GLY A 60 6.09 2.30 -15.41
C GLY A 60 5.50 3.24 -14.35
N THR A 61 6.28 4.23 -13.92
CA THR A 61 5.88 5.13 -12.83
C THR A 61 4.85 6.15 -13.30
N ALA A 62 3.76 6.29 -12.57
CA ALA A 62 2.66 7.19 -12.93
C ALA A 62 2.17 8.02 -11.73
N PRO A 63 1.57 9.21 -11.96
CA PRO A 63 0.92 9.98 -10.90
C PRO A 63 -0.33 9.29 -10.33
N LEU A 64 -0.68 9.60 -9.08
CA LEU A 64 -1.80 8.98 -8.36
C LEU A 64 -3.13 9.07 -9.13
N LEU A 65 -3.42 10.24 -9.69
CA LEU A 65 -4.66 10.47 -10.43
C LEU A 65 -4.75 9.58 -11.69
N VAL A 66 -3.62 9.40 -12.39
CA VAL A 66 -3.54 8.53 -13.58
C VAL A 66 -3.77 7.08 -13.18
N ILE A 67 -3.15 6.62 -12.09
CA ILE A 67 -3.35 5.26 -11.56
C ILE A 67 -4.82 5.07 -11.16
N ALA A 68 -5.42 6.03 -10.46
CA ALA A 68 -6.81 5.94 -10.02
C ALA A 68 -7.78 5.83 -11.19
N GLN A 69 -7.59 6.66 -12.22
CA GLN A 69 -8.40 6.64 -13.44
C GLN A 69 -8.25 5.33 -14.22
N ALA A 70 -7.01 4.87 -14.44
CA ALA A 70 -6.76 3.68 -15.24
C ALA A 70 -7.20 2.38 -14.55
N THR A 71 -7.06 2.29 -13.23
CA THR A 71 -7.35 1.05 -12.47
C THR A 71 -8.76 1.01 -11.87
N GLY A 72 -9.45 2.16 -11.82
CA GLY A 72 -10.72 2.31 -11.09
C GLY A 72 -10.59 2.25 -9.58
N VAL A 73 -9.36 2.19 -9.04
CA VAL A 73 -9.10 2.20 -7.60
C VAL A 73 -9.24 3.62 -7.07
N LYS A 74 -9.96 3.78 -5.95
CA LYS A 74 -10.15 5.10 -5.33
C LYS A 74 -8.82 5.70 -4.87
N GLU A 75 -8.64 7.00 -5.09
CA GLU A 75 -7.45 7.75 -4.66
C GLU A 75 -7.07 7.51 -3.20
N LYS A 76 -8.06 7.53 -2.30
CA LYS A 76 -7.86 7.26 -0.87
C LYS A 76 -7.23 5.89 -0.59
N VAL A 77 -7.56 4.87 -1.38
CA VAL A 77 -6.99 3.52 -1.24
C VAL A 77 -5.52 3.52 -1.70
N ILE A 78 -5.21 4.21 -2.79
CA ILE A 78 -3.83 4.38 -3.28
C ILE A 78 -2.99 5.13 -2.25
N THR A 79 -3.53 6.21 -1.66
CA THR A 79 -2.88 6.96 -0.58
C THR A 79 -2.62 6.09 0.64
N SER A 80 -3.58 5.22 1.04
CA SER A 80 -3.35 4.26 2.12
C SER A 80 -2.19 3.31 1.81
N TYR A 81 -2.10 2.79 0.59
CA TYR A 81 -0.98 1.93 0.20
C TYR A 81 0.38 2.63 0.19
N LEU A 82 0.44 3.93 -0.12
CA LEU A 82 1.66 4.72 0.06
C LEU A 82 2.02 4.85 1.55
N ARG A 83 1.03 5.09 2.43
CA ARG A 83 1.24 5.21 3.88
C ARG A 83 1.63 3.89 4.55
N GLU A 84 1.13 2.77 4.05
CA GLU A 84 1.52 1.42 4.47
C GLU A 84 2.89 0.99 3.90
N GLY A 85 3.48 1.79 3.01
CA GLY A 85 4.73 1.46 2.33
C GLY A 85 4.61 0.25 1.40
N ARG A 86 3.42 -0.01 0.85
CA ARG A 86 3.21 -0.98 -0.24
C ARG A 86 3.48 -0.36 -1.61
N LEU A 87 3.33 0.96 -1.70
CA LEU A 87 3.74 1.80 -2.81
C LEU A 87 4.75 2.83 -2.29
N GLU A 88 5.56 3.38 -3.19
CA GLU A 88 6.41 4.53 -2.91
C GLU A 88 6.39 5.54 -4.05
N ILE A 89 6.74 6.78 -3.72
CA ILE A 89 6.99 7.85 -4.67
C ILE A 89 8.48 7.78 -5.04
N PRO A 90 8.87 7.66 -6.33
CA PRO A 90 10.26 7.69 -6.76
C PRO A 90 10.95 9.01 -6.41
N GLU A 91 12.27 8.98 -6.26
CA GLU A 91 13.09 10.21 -6.17
C GLU A 91 12.87 11.11 -7.39
N GLY A 92 13.07 12.42 -7.18
CA GLY A 92 12.87 13.45 -8.22
C GLY A 92 11.40 13.65 -8.62
N SER A 93 10.43 13.18 -7.83
CA SER A 93 9.01 13.44 -8.08
C SER A 93 8.59 14.83 -7.63
N ASP A 94 7.66 15.44 -8.35
CA ASP A 94 7.09 16.77 -8.07
C ASP A 94 6.20 16.82 -6.81
N PHE A 95 5.90 15.66 -6.21
CA PHE A 95 5.12 15.54 -4.98
C PHE A 95 5.71 14.46 -4.10
N TYR A 96 5.63 14.67 -2.79
CA TYR A 96 5.88 13.68 -1.76
C TYR A 96 4.78 13.72 -0.71
N LEU A 97 4.57 12.60 0.00
CA LEU A 97 3.74 12.60 1.20
C LEU A 97 4.38 13.49 2.27
N LYS A 98 3.58 13.92 3.24
CA LYS A 98 4.05 14.67 4.40
C LYS A 98 4.00 13.79 5.64
N CYS A 99 5.06 13.82 6.44
CA CYS A 99 5.10 13.20 7.75
C CYS A 99 3.96 13.75 8.61
N GLU A 100 3.16 12.87 9.21
CA GLU A 100 1.98 13.25 10.00
C GLU A 100 2.34 13.97 11.32
N LYS A 101 3.62 13.91 11.75
CA LYS A 101 4.11 14.59 12.96
C LYS A 101 4.80 15.93 12.66
N CYS A 102 5.84 15.94 11.83
CA CYS A 102 6.66 17.14 11.60
C CYS A 102 6.43 17.81 10.24
N GLY A 103 5.63 17.23 9.35
CA GLY A 103 5.31 17.82 8.04
C GLY A 103 6.44 17.79 7.00
N CYS A 104 7.60 17.19 7.29
CA CYS A 104 8.64 17.00 6.27
C CYS A 104 8.19 16.04 5.16
N SER A 105 8.82 16.12 3.99
CA SER A 105 8.52 15.24 2.85
C SER A 105 8.98 13.79 3.12
N ILE A 106 8.15 12.83 2.74
CA ILE A 106 8.45 11.38 2.78
C ILE A 106 7.95 10.69 1.51
N ARG A 107 8.67 9.66 1.06
CA ARG A 107 8.39 8.92 -0.18
C ARG A 107 7.31 7.85 -0.02
N TYR A 108 7.13 7.37 1.20
CA TYR A 108 6.11 6.42 1.63
C TYR A 108 5.99 6.52 3.15
N GLY A 109 5.15 5.71 3.80
CA GLY A 109 5.03 5.69 5.26
C GLY A 109 4.15 6.81 5.81
N ARG A 110 3.95 6.80 7.14
CA ARG A 110 3.19 7.84 7.86
C ARG A 110 4.10 8.86 8.55
N PHE A 111 5.27 8.41 8.98
CA PHE A 111 6.21 9.23 9.73
C PHE A 111 7.60 9.16 9.10
N CYS A 112 8.37 10.24 9.22
CA CYS A 112 9.77 10.22 8.79
C CYS A 112 10.63 9.40 9.79
N PRO A 113 11.88 9.04 9.43
CA PRO A 113 12.72 8.16 10.23
C PRO A 113 13.08 8.74 11.60
N ASP A 114 13.06 10.06 11.76
CA ASP A 114 13.36 10.72 13.04
C ASP A 114 12.13 10.70 13.94
N CYS A 115 10.97 11.07 13.42
CA CYS A 115 9.72 11.07 14.17
C CYS A 115 9.33 9.66 14.64
N ILE A 116 9.53 8.63 13.82
CA ILE A 116 9.28 7.25 14.23
C ILE A 116 10.26 6.78 15.32
N SER A 117 11.52 7.21 15.27
CA SER A 117 12.54 6.85 16.27
C SER A 117 12.22 7.46 17.63
N GLU A 118 11.72 8.69 17.63
CA GLU A 118 11.23 9.38 18.82
C GLU A 118 9.96 8.73 19.39
N LEU A 119 8.99 8.39 18.54
CA LEU A 119 7.74 7.72 18.95
C LEU A 119 7.99 6.32 19.52
N ALA A 120 8.91 5.57 18.91
CA ALA A 120 9.26 4.22 19.34
C ALA A 120 10.11 4.18 20.63
N GLY A 121 10.45 5.33 21.23
CA GLY A 121 11.33 5.41 22.39
C GLY A 121 12.70 4.77 22.14
N GLY A 122 13.20 4.81 20.89
CA GLY A 122 14.43 4.14 20.48
C GLY A 122 14.28 2.67 20.04
N ILE A 123 13.10 2.05 20.14
CA ILE A 123 12.85 0.67 19.70
C ILE A 123 12.49 0.64 18.19
N ARG A 124 13.47 0.99 17.34
CA ARG A 124 13.29 1.07 15.87
C ARG A 124 12.82 -0.24 15.22
N ALA A 125 13.20 -1.39 15.76
CA ALA A 125 12.97 -2.70 15.14
C ALA A 125 11.48 -3.03 14.93
N VAL A 126 10.58 -2.51 15.78
CA VAL A 126 9.15 -2.81 15.72
C VAL A 126 8.41 -1.90 14.71
N PHE A 127 8.93 -0.71 14.43
CA PHE A 127 8.22 0.33 13.67
C PHE A 127 8.81 0.64 12.29
N ASN A 128 9.78 -0.15 11.83
CA ASN A 128 10.46 0.08 10.55
C ASN A 128 9.51 0.11 9.35
N GLU A 129 8.34 -0.53 9.43
CA GLU A 129 7.36 -0.54 8.32
C GLU A 129 6.57 0.77 8.19
N GLU A 130 6.46 1.56 9.28
CA GLU A 130 5.77 2.85 9.31
C GLU A 130 6.70 4.05 9.00
N ALA A 131 8.01 3.78 9.04
CA ALA A 131 9.09 4.71 8.76
C ALA A 131 9.22 4.94 7.24
N GLY A 132 8.83 6.12 6.79
CA GLY A 132 9.02 6.60 5.43
C GLY A 132 10.42 7.12 5.16
N GLU A 133 10.99 6.83 3.99
CA GLU A 133 12.24 7.46 3.54
C GLU A 133 12.00 8.93 3.19
N ARG A 134 12.90 9.84 3.61
CA ARG A 134 12.90 11.24 3.15
C ARG A 134 13.47 11.29 1.72
N PRO A 135 12.90 12.09 0.80
CA PRO A 135 13.50 12.27 -0.51
C PRO A 135 14.86 12.97 -0.40
N LYS A 136 15.77 12.65 -1.31
CA LYS A 136 17.12 13.25 -1.35
C LYS A 136 17.10 14.69 -1.86
N VAL A 137 16.06 15.05 -2.61
CA VAL A 137 15.85 16.38 -3.19
C VAL A 137 14.41 16.80 -2.91
N GLU A 138 14.23 18.01 -2.38
CA GLU A 138 12.89 18.58 -2.22
C GLU A 138 12.37 19.12 -3.56
N PRO A 139 11.07 18.94 -3.86
CA PRO A 139 10.53 19.41 -5.13
C PRO A 139 10.36 20.93 -5.11
N GLU A 140 10.83 21.60 -6.17
CA GLU A 140 10.69 23.05 -6.35
C GLU A 140 9.22 23.45 -6.61
N ILE A 141 8.40 22.55 -7.16
CA ILE A 141 7.00 22.78 -7.55
C ILE A 141 6.12 21.62 -7.06
N ARG A 142 4.96 21.91 -6.48
CA ARG A 142 4.04 20.93 -5.85
C ARG A 142 3.00 20.35 -6.82
N VAL A 143 3.42 19.79 -7.96
CA VAL A 143 2.48 19.14 -8.90
C VAL A 143 2.65 17.61 -8.85
N ALA A 144 1.70 16.86 -9.39
CA ALA A 144 1.50 15.44 -9.10
C ALA A 144 2.75 14.54 -9.33
N GLY A 145 3.38 14.12 -8.24
CA GLY A 145 4.52 13.19 -8.21
C GLY A 145 4.14 11.78 -8.60
N LYS A 146 5.11 11.05 -9.17
CA LYS A 146 4.94 9.71 -9.72
C LYS A 146 4.99 8.65 -8.59
N MET A 147 4.53 7.42 -8.85
CA MET A 147 4.60 6.30 -7.89
C MET A 147 5.26 5.07 -8.53
N ARG A 148 5.87 4.21 -7.71
CA ARG A 148 6.38 2.87 -8.04
C ARG A 148 5.99 1.87 -6.94
N TYR A 149 5.98 0.57 -7.28
CA TYR A 149 5.64 -0.50 -6.34
C TYR A 149 6.84 -0.87 -5.46
N MET A 150 6.62 -1.11 -4.16
CA MET A 150 7.68 -1.58 -3.25
C MET A 150 7.62 -3.10 -3.10
N ASP A 151 8.64 -3.80 -3.60
CA ASP A 151 8.80 -5.23 -3.36
C ASP A 151 9.49 -5.45 -2.00
N LYS A 152 8.70 -5.56 -0.92
CA LYS A 152 9.22 -5.82 0.44
C LYS A 152 9.64 -7.28 0.66
N ARG A 153 9.66 -8.15 -0.36
CA ARG A 153 10.17 -9.53 -0.21
C ARG A 153 11.69 -9.59 -0.41
N ARG A 154 12.41 -9.26 0.66
CA ARG A 154 13.72 -9.88 0.95
C ARG A 154 13.48 -11.01 1.95
N PHE A 155 13.50 -12.24 1.42
CA PHE A 155 13.40 -13.55 2.08
C PHE A 155 12.08 -13.89 2.77
#